data_AF-A0A2A7BKA1-F1
#
_entry.id   AF-A0A2A7BKA1-F1
#
_cell.length_a   1.000
_cell.length_b   1.000
_cell.length_c   1.000
_cell.angle_alpha   90.00
_cell.angle_beta   90.00
_cell.angle_gamma   90.00
#
_symmetry.space_group_name_H-M   'P 1'
#
loop_
_entity.id
_entity.type
_entity.pdbx_description
1 polymer ?
#
loop_
_entity_poly.entity_id
_entity_poly.type
_entity_poly.pdbx_seq_one_letter_code
_entity_poly.pdbx_strand_id
1 'polypeptide(L)' 'MKPNYFTIAMYPTVAFNEEEILNRLLDVFESNEKFAPTHWGNCETVKIEYNRQEIIEKVISERRVSEVHLYRDKTVH' A
#
# COMPACT_ATOMS: atom_id res chain seq x y z
N MET A 1 -0.79 8.35 21.31
CA MET A 1 -1.43 8.88 20.08
C MET A 1 -2.33 7.80 19.51
N LYS A 2 -3.58 8.10 19.15
CA LYS A 2 -4.39 7.14 18.36
C LYS A 2 -3.81 7.09 16.94
N PRO A 3 -3.61 5.90 16.34
CA PRO A 3 -3.18 5.82 14.96
C PRO A 3 -4.24 6.45 14.06
N ASN A 4 -3.81 7.28 13.10
CA ASN A 4 -4.68 7.78 12.04
C ASN A 4 -4.90 6.61 11.06
N TYR A 5 -5.96 5.84 11.29
CA TYR A 5 -6.36 4.77 10.39
C TYR A 5 -7.19 5.37 9.25
N PHE A 6 -6.78 5.13 8.02
CA PHE A 6 -7.55 5.45 6.83
C PHE A 6 -7.62 4.20 5.94
N THR A 7 -8.77 3.97 5.33
CA THR A 7 -8.99 2.84 4.41
C THR A 7 -9.49 3.38 3.10
N ILE A 8 -8.83 2.98 2.01
CA ILE A 8 -9.34 3.19 0.65
C ILE A 8 -9.83 1.83 0.16
N ALA A 9 -11.15 1.64 0.10
CA ALA A 9 -11.77 0.47 -0.48
C ALA A 9 -12.22 0.82 -1.91
N MET A 10 -11.77 0.05 -2.89
CA MET A 10 -12.21 0.20 -4.28
C MET A 10 -13.33 -0.81 -4.57
N TYR A 11 -14.40 -0.33 -5.21
CA TYR A 11 -15.49 -1.20 -5.66
C TYR A 11 -15.02 -2.13 -6.80
N PRO A 12 -15.68 -3.29 -7.00
CA PRO A 12 -15.25 -4.33 -7.95
C PRO A 12 -15.10 -3.87 -9.41
N THR A 13 -15.65 -2.71 -9.75
CA THR A 13 -15.60 -2.12 -11.09
C THR A 13 -14.30 -1.36 -11.37
N VAL A 14 -13.41 -1.19 -10.38
CA VAL A 14 -12.12 -0.53 -10.52
C VAL A 14 -11.02 -1.57 -10.34
N ALA A 15 -10.21 -1.79 -11.38
CA ALA A 15 -9.18 -2.80 -11.37
C ALA A 15 -7.90 -2.24 -10.73
N PHE A 16 -7.52 -2.77 -9.57
CA PHE A 16 -6.27 -2.40 -8.86
C PHE A 16 -5.01 -2.96 -9.53
N ASN A 17 -5.18 -3.87 -10.50
CA ASN A 17 -4.10 -4.59 -11.18
C ASN A 17 -3.59 -3.88 -12.43
N GLU A 18 -3.84 -2.57 -12.56
CA GLU A 18 -3.20 -1.73 -13.56
C GLU A 18 -1.97 -1.06 -12.94
N GLU A 19 -0.80 -1.31 -13.54
CA GLU A 19 0.49 -0.86 -13.01
C GLU A 19 0.54 0.67 -12.85
N GLU A 20 -0.01 1.42 -13.81
CA GLU A 20 -0.06 2.88 -13.74
C GLU A 20 -0.89 3.37 -12.54
N ILE A 21 -2.06 2.76 -12.31
CA ILE A 21 -2.95 3.13 -11.18
C ILE A 21 -2.26 2.83 -9.85
N LEU A 22 -1.66 1.65 -9.72
CA LEU A 22 -0.94 1.24 -8.52
C LEU A 22 0.22 2.20 -8.23
N ASN A 23 1.05 2.51 -9.25
CA ASN A 23 2.16 3.43 -9.10
C ASN A 23 1.70 4.81 -8.63
N ARG A 24 0.66 5.38 -9.23
CA ARG A 24 0.13 6.70 -8.85
C ARG A 24 -0.41 6.72 -7.42
N LEU A 25 -1.03 5.63 -6.96
CA LEU A 25 -1.50 5.51 -5.58
C LEU A 25 -0.33 5.46 -4.58
N LEU A 26 0.72 4.69 -4.89
CA LEU A 26 1.93 4.62 -4.08
C LEU A 26 2.67 5.97 -4.06
N ASP A 27 2.75 6.67 -5.20
CA ASP A 27 3.34 8.02 -5.27
C ASP A 27 2.65 9.00 -4.31
N VAL A 28 1.32 8.94 -4.18
CA VAL A 28 0.57 9.78 -3.23
C VAL A 28 0.99 9.50 -1.78
N PHE A 29 1.13 8.23 -1.40
CA PHE A 29 1.59 7.88 -0.05
C PHE A 29 3.04 8.26 0.20
N GLU A 30 3.92 8.08 -0.80
CA GLU A 30 5.34 8.40 -0.72
C GLU A 30 5.62 9.91 -0.73
N SER A 31 4.72 10.72 -1.32
CA SER A 31 4.87 12.18 -1.47
C SER A 31 4.89 12.96 -0.15
N ASN A 32 4.44 12.36 0.95
CA ASN A 32 4.37 13.02 2.25
C ASN A 32 4.94 12.10 3.32
N GLU A 33 5.94 12.58 4.04
CA GLU A 33 6.62 11.81 5.09
C GLU A 33 5.64 11.26 6.15
N LYS A 34 4.52 11.96 6.43
CA LYS A 34 3.48 11.50 7.38
C LYS A 34 2.72 10.27 6.89
N PHE A 35 2.67 10.05 5.58
CA PHE A 35 1.96 8.95 4.94
C PHE A 35 2.88 7.90 4.34
N ALA A 36 4.18 8.21 4.20
CA ALA A 36 5.17 7.30 3.64
C ALA A 36 5.17 5.98 4.42
N PRO A 37 4.86 4.84 3.77
CA PRO A 37 4.79 3.55 4.41
C PRO A 37 6.19 3.07 4.81
N THR A 38 6.22 2.30 5.90
CA THR A 38 7.42 1.63 6.42
C THR A 38 7.31 0.12 6.30
N HIS A 39 6.07 -0.37 6.26
CA HIS A 39 5.75 -1.79 6.15
C HIS A 39 4.56 -1.97 5.22
N TRP A 40 4.42 -3.18 4.68
CA TRP A 40 3.26 -3.57 3.88
C TRP A 40 2.86 -5.03 4.13
N GLY A 41 1.67 -5.40 3.67
CA GLY A 41 1.19 -6.77 3.65
C GLY A 41 0.04 -6.97 2.68
N ASN A 42 -0.25 -8.23 2.39
CA ASN A 42 -1.39 -8.64 1.56
C ASN A 42 -2.66 -8.93 2.38
N CYS A 43 -2.60 -8.76 3.70
CA CYS A 43 -3.72 -8.84 4.62
C CYS A 43 -3.38 -8.03 5.89
N GLU A 44 -4.34 -7.95 6.82
CA GLU A 44 -4.20 -7.18 8.05
C GLU A 44 -3.09 -7.70 9.00
N THR A 45 -2.76 -8.99 8.91
CA THR A 45 -1.86 -9.65 9.86
C THR A 45 -0.42 -9.74 9.37
N VAL A 46 -0.18 -9.66 8.06
CA VAL A 46 1.16 -9.67 7.47
C VAL A 46 1.74 -8.26 7.48
N LYS A 47 2.94 -8.11 8.04
CA LYS A 47 3.71 -6.86 8.05
C LYS A 47 5.17 -7.15 7.78
N ILE A 48 5.61 -6.84 6.57
CA ILE A 48 7.01 -6.91 6.15
C ILE A 48 7.49 -5.52 5.77
N GLU A 49 8.80 -5.32 5.68
CA GLU A 49 9.40 -4.02 5.31
C GLU A 49 8.84 -3.52 3.97
N TYR A 50 8.56 -2.23 3.89
CA TYR A 50 8.01 -1.62 2.68
C TYR A 50 8.98 -1.75 1.50
N ASN A 51 8.52 -2.41 0.44
CA ASN A 51 9.24 -2.52 -0.82
C ASN A 51 8.27 -2.30 -2.00
N ARG A 52 8.36 -1.14 -2.63
CA ARG A 52 7.52 -0.74 -3.77
C ARG A 52 7.58 -1.76 -4.92
N GLN A 53 8.77 -2.22 -5.27
CA GLN A 53 8.97 -3.15 -6.39
C GLN A 53 8.29 -4.49 -6.11
N GLU A 54 8.42 -4.99 -4.88
CA GLU A 54 7.78 -6.25 -4.46
C GLU A 54 6.25 -6.16 -4.51
N ILE A 55 5.67 -5.02 -4.12
CA ILE A 55 4.23 -4.76 -4.21
C ILE A 55 3.77 -4.82 -5.66
N ILE A 56 4.45 -4.10 -6.55
CA ILE A 56 4.10 -4.06 -7.99
C ILE A 56 4.20 -5.46 -8.60
N GLU A 57 5.28 -6.20 -8.34
CA GLU A 57 5.44 -7.57 -8.86
C GLU A 57 4.33 -8.51 -8.38
N LYS A 58 3.99 -8.47 -7.08
CA LYS A 58 2.98 -9.37 -6.50
C LYS A 58 1.55 -9.04 -6.92
N VAL A 59 1.24 -7.76 -7.14
CA VAL A 59 -0.09 -7.30 -7.56
C VAL A 59 -0.28 -7.45 -9.08
N ILE A 60 0.69 -7.01 -9.87
CA ILE A 60 0.56 -6.91 -11.34
C ILE A 60 1.01 -8.20 -12.01
N SER A 61 2.24 -8.63 -11.76
CA SER A 61 2.88 -9.75 -12.46
C SER A 61 2.36 -11.09 -11.96
N GLU A 62 2.33 -11.28 -10.64
CA GLU A 62 1.89 -12.55 -10.05
C GLU A 62 0.36 -12.65 -9.90
N ARG A 63 -0.34 -11.51 -9.84
CA ARG A 63 -1.79 -11.43 -9.56
C ARG A 63 -2.21 -12.21 -8.31
N ARG A 64 -1.33 -12.29 -7.30
CA ARG A 64 -1.56 -13.06 -6.07
C ARG A 64 -2.12 -12.24 -4.92
N VAL A 65 -2.19 -10.93 -5.09
CA VAL A 65 -2.56 -9.99 -4.05
C VAL A 65 -3.80 -9.23 -4.50
N SER A 66 -4.90 -9.41 -3.77
CA SER A 66 -6.16 -8.69 -3.97
C SER A 66 -6.28 -7.43 -3.11
N GLU A 67 -5.45 -7.32 -2.08
CA GLU A 67 -5.47 -6.22 -1.11
C GLU A 67 -4.04 -5.83 -0.74
N VAL A 68 -3.77 -4.53 -0.65
CA VAL A 68 -2.48 -4.01 -0.18
C VAL A 68 -2.73 -3.19 1.07
N HIS A 69 -2.16 -3.65 2.18
CA HIS A 69 -2.22 -2.99 3.47
C HIS A 69 -0.89 -2.25 3.69
N LEU A 70 -0.95 -0.92 3.83
CA LEU A 70 0.22 -0.08 4.05
C LEU A 70 0.26 0.38 5.51
N TYR A 71 1.42 0.23 6.16
CA TYR A 71 1.60 0.59 7.56
C TYR A 71 2.78 1.51 7.78
N ARG A 72 2.64 2.37 8.79
CA ARG A 72 3.69 3.23 9.28
C ARG A 72 3.89 3.03 10.78
N ASP A 73 5.13 2.82 11.19
CA ASP A 73 5.51 2.73 12.61
C ASP A 73 6.48 3.85 13.06
N LYS A 74 6.94 4.70 12.14
CA LYS A 74 7.79 5.86 12.44
C LYS A 74 6.98 7.10 12.81
N THR A 75 7.38 7.76 13.89
CA THR A 75 6.89 9.10 14.24
C THR A 75 7.50 10.16 13.32
N VAL A 76 6.68 11.07 12.81
CA VAL A 76 7.13 12.31 12.13
C VAL A 76 7.00 13.46 13.13
N HIS A 77 7.97 14.37 13.17
CA HIS A 77 7.94 15.57 14.01
C HIS A 77 7.26 16.76 13.31
#